data_AF-A0A7J8SEA1-F1
#
_entry.id   AF-A0A7J8SEA1-F1
#
_cell.length_a   1.000
_cell.length_b   1.000
_cell.length_c   1.000
_cell.angle_alpha   90.00
_cell.angle_beta   90.00
_cell.angle_gamma   90.00
#
_symmetry.space_group_name_H-M   'P 1'
#
loop_
_entity.id
_entity.type
_entity.pdbx_description
1 polymer ?
#
loop_
_entity_poly.entity_id
_entity_poly.type
_entity_poly.pdbx_seq_one_letter_code
_entity_poly.pdbx_strand_id
1 'polypeptide(L)'
;MRGTLTLTWILIICLSQVAVQSQYYSKTRPYHPRPVKVTNLHFFMHETAGITAVQVIGNVQGIALLSRMNASSTQYIDFGFNTGRFNGSSISVFQGENLGL
;
A
#
# COMPACT_ATOMS: atom_id res chain seq x y z
N MET A 1 39.32 7.76 25.35
CA MET A 1 38.02 8.31 25.78
C MET A 1 37.74 9.74 25.29
N ARG A 2 38.76 10.60 25.07
CA ARG A 2 38.57 12.01 24.62
C ARG A 2 38.13 12.18 23.16
N GLY A 3 38.63 11.35 22.24
CA GLY A 3 38.30 11.42 20.80
C GLY A 3 36.92 10.85 20.42
N THR A 4 36.38 9.94 21.22
CA THR A 4 35.02 9.40 21.02
C THR A 4 33.98 10.50 21.28
N LEU A 5 34.21 11.31 22.31
CA LEU A 5 33.31 12.40 22.71
C LEU A 5 33.23 13.47 21.61
N THR A 6 34.35 13.82 20.98
CA THR A 6 34.38 14.78 19.86
C THR A 6 33.63 14.27 18.63
N LEU A 7 33.74 12.98 18.30
CA LEU A 7 33.03 12.38 17.16
C LEU A 7 31.51 12.36 17.38
N THR A 8 31.07 12.05 18.60
CA THR A 8 29.65 12.08 18.98
C THR A 8 29.06 13.47 18.82
N TRP A 9 29.74 14.53 19.27
CA TRP A 9 29.26 15.91 19.09
C TRP A 9 29.16 16.33 17.62
N ILE A 10 30.14 15.93 16.79
CA ILE A 10 30.11 16.19 15.34
C ILE A 10 28.91 15.50 14.69
N LEU A 11 28.65 14.24 15.03
CA LEU A 11 27.53 13.48 14.49
C LEU A 11 26.18 14.11 14.89
N ILE A 12 26.04 14.55 16.14
CA ILE A 12 24.82 15.21 16.66
C ILE A 12 24.55 16.51 15.90
N ILE A 13 25.58 17.33 15.65
CA ILE A 13 25.45 18.58 14.89
C ILE A 13 25.10 18.29 13.42
N CYS A 14 25.64 17.22 12.84
CA CYS A 14 25.36 16.83 11.46
C CYS A 14 23.89 16.40 11.28
N LEU A 15 23.37 15.58 12.20
CA LEU A 15 21.99 15.08 12.15
C LEU A 15 20.95 16.18 12.41
N SER A 16 21.26 17.18 13.26
CA SER A 16 20.34 18.29 13.53
C SER A 16 20.15 19.22 12.32
N GLN A 17 21.19 19.39 11.48
CA GLN A 17 21.09 20.17 10.24
C GLN A 17 20.23 19.48 9.18
N VAL A 18 20.27 18.14 9.10
CA VAL A 18 19.42 17.36 8.18
C VAL A 18 17.94 17.54 8.52
N ALA A 19 17.57 17.56 9.80
CA ALA A 19 16.19 17.76 10.24
C ALA A 19 15.66 19.18 9.97
N VAL A 20 16.53 20.20 10.01
CA VAL A 20 16.16 21.61 9.76
C VAL A 20 16.08 21.92 8.27
N GLN A 21 16.90 21.28 7.44
CA GLN A 21 16.89 21.47 5.98
C GLN A 21 16.01 20.48 5.21
N SER A 22 15.44 19.45 5.86
CA SER A 22 14.49 18.52 5.25
C SER A 22 13.10 19.14 5.01
N GLN A 23 13.03 20.42 4.65
CA GLN A 23 11.80 21.03 4.18
C GLN A 23 11.23 20.15 3.08
N TYR A 24 10.13 19.45 3.39
CA TYR A 24 9.42 18.59 2.47
C TYR A 24 9.05 19.48 1.28
N TYR A 25 9.71 19.27 0.13
CA TYR A 25 9.60 20.15 -1.03
C TYR A 25 8.20 19.99 -1.64
N SER A 26 7.22 20.62 -1.02
CA SER A 26 5.84 20.68 -1.47
C SER A 26 5.56 22.12 -1.86
N LYS A 27 5.68 22.40 -3.16
CA LYS A 27 5.12 23.63 -3.72
C LYS A 27 3.62 23.42 -3.84
N THR A 28 2.86 23.89 -2.85
CA THR A 28 1.40 23.82 -2.90
C THR A 28 0.89 24.67 -4.06
N ARG A 29 0.19 24.03 -4.99
CA ARG A 29 -0.59 24.72 -6.04
C ARG A 29 -2.06 24.75 -5.58
N PRO A 30 -2.84 25.78 -5.97
CA PRO A 30 -4.28 25.77 -5.74
C PRO A 30 -4.90 24.50 -6.35
N TYR A 31 -5.58 23.73 -5.51
CA TYR A 31 -6.25 22.51 -5.93
C TYR A 31 -7.42 22.88 -6.85
N HIS A 32 -7.29 22.51 -8.12
CA HIS A 32 -8.41 22.56 -9.07
C HIS A 32 -9.04 21.17 -9.08
N PRO A 33 -10.23 20.99 -8.47
CA PRO A 33 -10.86 19.69 -8.41
C PRO A 33 -11.15 19.20 -9.83
N ARG A 34 -10.67 18.00 -10.13
CA ARG A 34 -11.13 17.27 -11.31
C ARG A 34 -12.52 16.69 -11.01
N PRO A 35 -13.40 16.54 -12.01
CA PRO A 35 -14.66 15.84 -11.82
C PRO A 35 -14.41 14.45 -11.23
N VAL A 36 -15.15 14.11 -10.17
CA VAL A 36 -15.07 12.81 -9.53
C VAL A 36 -15.50 11.75 -10.55
N LYS A 37 -14.65 10.75 -10.78
CA LYS A 37 -14.96 9.60 -11.65
C LYS A 37 -15.34 8.42 -10.76
N VAL A 38 -16.57 7.94 -10.90
CA VAL A 38 -17.06 6.74 -10.21
C VAL A 38 -17.11 5.59 -11.21
N THR A 39 -16.62 4.42 -10.79
CA THR A 39 -16.64 3.20 -11.59
C THR A 39 -17.21 2.06 -10.76
N ASN A 40 -18.20 1.35 -11.29
CA ASN A 40 -18.71 0.11 -10.69
C ASN A 40 -17.95 -1.08 -11.29
N LEU A 41 -17.23 -1.82 -10.45
CA LEU A 41 -16.48 -3.00 -10.85
C LEU A 41 -17.16 -4.24 -10.27
N HIS A 42 -17.31 -5.27 -11.09
CA HIS A 42 -17.85 -6.56 -10.68
C HIS A 42 -17.03 -7.66 -11.33
N PHE A 43 -16.39 -8.49 -10.51
CA PHE A 43 -15.51 -9.58 -10.93
C PHE A 43 -15.41 -10.61 -9.79
N PHE A 44 -14.86 -11.78 -10.12
CA PHE A 44 -14.65 -12.87 -9.17
C PHE A 44 -13.16 -13.11 -8.97
N MET A 45 -12.74 -13.27 -7.73
CA MET A 45 -11.39 -13.66 -7.36
C MET A 45 -11.33 -15.19 -7.22
N HIS A 46 -10.33 -15.80 -7.86
CA HIS A 46 -10.03 -17.23 -7.71
C HIS A 46 -8.62 -17.36 -7.14
N GLU A 47 -8.43 -18.26 -6.16
CA GLU A 47 -7.13 -18.53 -5.55
C GLU A 47 -6.15 -19.15 -6.56
N THR A 48 -6.64 -20.05 -7.41
CA THR A 48 -5.82 -20.72 -8.44
C THR A 48 -6.21 -20.25 -9.83
N ALA A 49 -5.22 -19.73 -10.57
CA ALA A 49 -5.34 -19.45 -12.00
C ALA A 49 -5.25 -20.75 -12.82
N GLY A 50 -6.31 -21.56 -12.77
CA GLY A 50 -6.45 -22.77 -13.60
C GLY A 50 -7.02 -22.46 -14.99
N ILE A 51 -7.34 -23.51 -15.75
CA ILE A 51 -8.17 -23.38 -16.96
C ILE A 51 -9.57 -22.93 -16.50
N THR A 52 -9.84 -21.64 -16.65
CA THR A 52 -11.15 -21.09 -16.36
C THR A 52 -11.94 -21.01 -17.67
N ALA A 53 -13.24 -21.32 -17.62
CA ALA A 53 -14.15 -21.09 -18.74
C ALA A 53 -14.47 -19.60 -18.97
N VAL A 54 -13.82 -18.70 -18.21
CA VAL A 54 -14.14 -17.28 -18.09
C VAL A 54 -12.89 -16.46 -18.40
N GLN A 55 -13.07 -15.26 -18.94
CA GLN A 55 -11.96 -14.36 -19.24
C GLN A 55 -11.22 -13.91 -17.97
N VAL A 56 -9.91 -14.11 -17.94
CA VAL A 56 -9.02 -13.57 -16.91
C VAL A 56 -8.72 -12.10 -17.22
N ILE A 57 -9.02 -11.21 -16.25
CA ILE A 57 -8.89 -9.76 -16.42
C ILE A 57 -7.71 -9.14 -15.66
N GLY A 58 -7.02 -9.94 -14.85
CA GLY A 58 -6.00 -9.45 -13.94
C GLY A 58 -5.35 -10.55 -13.11
N ASN A 59 -4.42 -10.14 -12.25
CA ASN A 59 -3.81 -10.97 -11.23
C ASN A 59 -4.06 -10.37 -9.83
N VAL A 60 -4.03 -11.21 -8.82
CA VAL A 60 -4.21 -10.82 -7.42
C VAL A 60 -2.99 -11.23 -6.61
N GLN A 61 -2.47 -10.31 -5.81
CA GLN A 61 -1.36 -10.58 -4.89
C GLN A 61 -1.67 -10.00 -3.52
N GLY A 62 -1.24 -10.65 -2.46
CA GLY A 62 -1.54 -10.18 -1.11
C GLY A 62 -1.08 -11.13 -0.03
N ILE A 63 -1.41 -10.79 1.20
CA ILE A 63 -1.16 -11.59 2.38
C ILE A 63 -2.36 -11.53 3.31
N ALA A 64 -2.69 -12.66 3.94
CA ALA A 64 -3.67 -12.75 5.00
C ALA A 64 -3.01 -13.26 6.29
N LEU A 65 -3.36 -12.65 7.41
CA LEU A 65 -2.92 -13.03 8.74
C LEU A 65 -4.12 -13.55 9.52
N LEU A 66 -4.00 -14.76 10.05
CA LEU A 66 -5.02 -15.44 10.84
C LEU A 66 -4.64 -15.44 12.31
N SER A 67 -5.50 -14.88 13.16
CA SER A 67 -5.39 -14.96 14.61
C SER A 67 -6.31 -16.03 15.15
N ARG A 68 -5.71 -17.11 15.65
CA ARG A 68 -6.45 -18.22 16.29
C ARG A 68 -7.10 -17.78 17.61
N MET A 69 -6.47 -16.89 18.37
CA MET A 69 -6.92 -16.52 19.72
C MET A 69 -8.28 -15.82 19.72
N ASN A 70 -8.56 -15.03 18.68
CA ASN A 70 -9.79 -14.22 18.58
C ASN A 70 -10.61 -14.56 17.33
N ALA A 71 -10.29 -15.68 16.67
CA ALA A 71 -10.89 -16.09 15.40
C ALA A 71 -11.01 -14.90 14.41
N SER A 72 -9.93 -14.15 14.19
CA SER A 72 -9.95 -12.99 13.30
C SER A 72 -8.95 -13.13 12.16
N SER A 73 -9.25 -12.49 11.03
CA SER A 73 -8.39 -12.44 9.85
C SER A 73 -8.14 -10.98 9.48
N THR A 74 -6.95 -10.68 9.00
CA THR A 74 -6.62 -9.37 8.42
C THR A 74 -5.87 -9.60 7.14
N GLN A 75 -6.35 -8.99 6.06
CA GLN A 75 -5.83 -9.17 4.72
C GLN A 75 -5.44 -7.83 4.09
N TYR A 76 -4.36 -7.87 3.34
CA TYR A 76 -3.94 -6.83 2.42
C TYR A 76 -3.82 -7.46 1.03
N ILE A 77 -4.64 -6.99 0.09
CA ILE A 77 -4.78 -7.58 -1.24
C ILE A 77 -4.74 -6.48 -2.31
N ASP A 78 -3.92 -6.69 -3.34
CA ASP A 78 -3.81 -5.87 -4.53
C ASP A 78 -4.41 -6.60 -5.75
N PHE A 79 -5.41 -6.00 -6.35
CA PHE A 79 -6.01 -6.43 -7.62
C PHE A 79 -5.38 -5.64 -8.77
N GLY A 80 -4.57 -6.29 -9.60
CA GLY A 80 -3.96 -5.68 -10.78
C GLY A 80 -4.70 -6.04 -12.07
N PHE A 81 -5.18 -5.05 -12.82
CA PHE A 81 -5.87 -5.26 -14.09
C PHE A 81 -4.86 -5.29 -15.25
N ASN A 82 -4.89 -6.35 -16.06
CA ASN A 82 -3.95 -6.57 -17.18
C ASN A 82 -4.62 -6.50 -18.56
N THR A 83 -5.94 -6.32 -18.60
CA THR A 83 -6.74 -6.20 -19.83
C THR A 83 -7.90 -5.22 -19.64
N GLY A 84 -8.59 -4.90 -20.73
CA GLY A 84 -9.76 -4.02 -20.71
C GLY A 84 -9.43 -2.55 -20.43
N ARG A 85 -10.47 -1.78 -20.05
CA ARG A 85 -10.41 -0.32 -19.87
C ARG A 85 -9.43 0.14 -18.78
N PHE A 86 -9.15 -0.72 -17.80
CA PHE A 86 -8.33 -0.39 -16.63
C PHE A 86 -6.96 -1.08 -16.68
N ASN A 87 -6.54 -1.60 -17.84
CA ASN A 87 -5.24 -2.24 -18.00
C ASN A 87 -4.09 -1.33 -17.48
N GLY A 88 -3.24 -1.88 -16.62
CA GLY A 88 -2.13 -1.19 -15.96
C GLY A 88 -2.52 -0.47 -14.67
N SER A 89 -3.80 -0.50 -14.28
CA SER A 89 -4.27 0.05 -12.99
C SER A 89 -4.38 -1.05 -11.93
N SER A 90 -4.44 -0.63 -10.66
CA SER A 90 -4.67 -1.53 -9.54
C SER A 90 -5.62 -0.93 -8.49
N ILE A 91 -6.22 -1.80 -7.68
CA ILE A 91 -6.97 -1.45 -6.48
C ILE A 91 -6.43 -2.25 -5.30
N SER A 92 -6.05 -1.55 -4.24
CA SER A 92 -5.56 -2.13 -2.99
C SER A 92 -6.66 -2.14 -1.94
N VAL A 93 -6.86 -3.27 -1.28
CA VAL A 93 -7.85 -3.48 -0.22
C VAL A 93 -7.14 -3.94 1.05
N PHE A 94 -7.34 -3.19 2.13
CA PHE A 94 -6.97 -3.61 3.48
C PHE A 94 -8.26 -3.85 4.26
N GLN A 95 -8.42 -5.06 4.80
CA GLN A 95 -9.63 -5.45 5.51
C GLN A 95 -9.30 -6.35 6.69
N GLY A 96 -9.97 -6.10 7.82
CA GLY A 96 -10.07 -7.05 8.92
C GLY A 96 -11.45 -7.69 8.94
N GLU A 97 -11.51 -8.96 9.31
CA GLU A 97 -12.73 -9.73 9.48
C GLU A 97 -12.69 -10.54 10.78
N ASN A 98 -13.84 -10.68 11.43
CA ASN A 98 -14.02 -11.60 12.55
C ASN A 98 -14.73 -12.84 12.00
N LEU A 99 -14.10 -14.01 12.18
CA LEU A 99 -14.55 -15.30 11.66
C LEU A 99 -15.64 -15.95 12.52
N GLY A 100 -16.05 -15.32 13.63
CA GLY A 100 -17.28 -15.62 14.34
C GLY A 100 -17.39 -17.06 14.85
N LEU A 101 -16.36 -17.54 15.55
CA LEU A 101 -16.41 -18.80 16.31
C LEU A 101 -16.99 -18.60 17.71
#